data_AF-A0A937HQD7-F1
#
_entry.id   AF-A0A937HQD7-F1
#
_cell.length_a   1.000
_cell.length_b   1.000
_cell.length_c   1.000
_cell.angle_alpha   90.00
_cell.angle_beta   90.00
_cell.angle_gamma   90.00
#
_symmetry.space_group_name_H-M   'P 1'
#
loop_
_entity.id
_entity.type
_entity.pdbx_description
1 polymer ?
#
loop_
_entity_poly.entity_id
_entity_poly.type
_entity_poly.pdbx_seq_one_letter_code
_entity_poly.pdbx_strand_id
1 'polypeptide(L)'
;MLASIPPIPLALICTIQTVHSSWSNTPIQGVRELERQSFRVIRTSERMAQPRVEPRTVIDSRLTSLAENFQASGRSKPVAPNENLLNYKWSFEAPLGFVAKQNRDTTSQTVNKSTLFVEGVLKIDSQLQFELRNLSTLRQEQSSDLINSLNELATGMCVPQS
;
A
#
# COMPACT_ATOMS: atom_id res chain seq x y z
N MET A 1 -22.42 -23.67 32.11
CA MET A 1 -21.99 -23.32 30.74
C MET A 1 -20.94 -22.24 30.88
N LEU A 2 -19.66 -22.55 30.67
CA LEU A 2 -18.59 -21.53 30.65
C LEU A 2 -18.56 -20.94 29.25
N ALA A 3 -18.93 -19.67 29.12
CA ALA A 3 -18.78 -18.93 27.88
C ALA A 3 -17.27 -18.80 27.59
N SER A 4 -16.82 -19.44 26.50
CA SER A 4 -15.47 -19.22 25.97
C SER A 4 -15.40 -17.77 25.51
N ILE A 5 -14.68 -16.93 26.25
CA ILE A 5 -14.29 -15.60 25.79
C ILE A 5 -13.51 -15.81 24.49
N PRO A 6 -13.95 -15.25 23.34
CA PRO A 6 -13.17 -15.36 22.12
C PRO A 6 -11.80 -14.69 22.36
N PRO A 7 -10.69 -15.31 21.92
CA PRO A 7 -9.38 -14.71 22.10
C PRO A 7 -9.37 -13.32 21.45
N ILE A 8 -8.97 -12.31 22.23
CA ILE A 8 -8.82 -10.93 21.74
C ILE A 8 -7.85 -10.98 20.55
N PRO A 9 -8.21 -10.41 19.38
CA PRO A 9 -7.30 -10.34 18.25
C PRO A 9 -5.99 -9.69 18.69
N LEU A 10 -4.85 -10.35 18.43
CA LEU A 10 -3.54 -9.78 18.74
C LEU A 10 -3.28 -8.61 17.80
N ALA A 11 -3.65 -7.41 18.24
CA ALA A 11 -3.40 -6.19 17.51
C ALA A 11 -2.00 -5.65 17.86
N LEU A 12 -1.30 -5.17 16.84
CA LEU A 12 -0.04 -4.45 16.99
C LEU A 12 -0.23 -3.01 16.53
N ILE A 13 0.35 -2.06 17.24
CA ILE A 13 0.51 -0.68 16.78
C ILE A 13 1.93 -0.55 16.24
N CYS A 14 2.06 -0.36 14.94
CA CYS A 14 3.33 -0.20 14.24
C CYS A 14 3.55 1.27 13.90
N THR A 15 4.75 1.79 14.17
CA THR A 15 5.12 3.18 13.87
C THR A 15 6.27 3.22 12.88
N ILE A 16 6.05 3.90 11.75
CA ILE A 16 7.06 4.09 10.71
C ILE A 16 8.15 5.04 11.22
N GLN A 17 9.39 4.56 11.21
CA GLN A 17 10.56 5.33 11.63
C GLN A 17 11.33 5.88 10.43
N THR A 18 11.47 5.09 9.37
CA THR A 18 12.16 5.52 8.15
C THR A 18 11.37 5.14 6.91
N VAL A 19 11.51 5.94 5.87
CA VAL A 19 10.93 5.70 4.54
C VAL A 19 11.96 6.00 3.48
N HIS A 20 12.30 5.01 2.68
CA HIS A 20 13.11 5.17 1.48
C HIS A 20 12.22 5.07 0.24
N SER A 21 12.47 5.91 -0.75
CA SER A 21 11.66 5.98 -1.97
C SER A 21 12.54 6.18 -3.19
N SER A 22 12.27 5.40 -4.23
CA SER A 22 12.95 5.50 -5.53
C SER A 22 11.92 5.56 -6.64
N TRP A 23 12.07 6.55 -7.51
CA TRP A 23 11.24 6.72 -8.70
C TRP A 23 11.99 6.25 -9.94
N SER A 24 11.29 5.67 -10.92
CA SER A 24 11.90 5.37 -12.21
C SER A 24 12.04 6.61 -13.09
N ASN A 25 11.09 7.54 -13.00
CA ASN A 25 11.05 8.80 -13.76
C ASN A 25 10.88 9.98 -12.79
N THR A 26 10.50 11.15 -13.31
CA THR A 26 10.28 12.35 -12.49
C THR A 26 9.27 12.06 -11.37
N PRO A 27 9.58 12.41 -10.10
CA PRO A 27 8.66 12.25 -9.00
C PRO A 27 7.35 12.99 -9.23
N ILE A 28 6.22 12.29 -9.02
CA ILE A 28 4.90 12.93 -9.05
C ILE A 28 4.74 13.75 -7.76
N GLN A 29 4.34 15.01 -7.90
CA GLN A 29 4.15 15.94 -6.77
C GLN A 29 2.86 15.61 -6.00
N GLY A 30 2.80 16.01 -4.72
CA GLY A 30 1.59 15.83 -3.89
C GLY A 30 1.41 14.42 -3.29
N VAL A 31 2.42 13.56 -3.42
CA VAL A 31 2.46 12.25 -2.78
C VAL A 31 2.67 12.43 -1.27
N ARG A 32 1.79 11.85 -0.44
CA ARG A 32 1.80 12.06 1.03
C ARG A 32 3.10 11.62 1.70
N GLU A 33 3.33 12.00 2.95
CA GLU A 33 4.44 11.48 3.76
C GLU A 33 3.97 10.25 4.56
N LEU A 34 4.84 9.25 4.73
CA LEU A 34 4.57 8.07 5.57
C LEU A 34 5.42 8.05 6.85
N GLU A 35 6.47 8.87 6.94
CA GLU A 35 7.34 8.89 8.11
C GLU A 35 6.54 9.28 9.36
N ARG A 36 6.83 8.62 10.49
CA ARG A 36 6.17 8.85 11.80
C ARG A 36 4.69 8.50 11.87
N GLN A 37 4.09 7.99 10.78
CA GLN A 37 2.72 7.50 10.83
C GLN A 37 2.66 6.16 11.57
N SER A 38 1.63 6.02 12.40
CA SER A 38 1.31 4.76 13.06
C SER A 38 0.13 4.07 12.38
N PHE A 39 0.16 2.74 12.35
CA PHE A 39 -0.91 1.90 11.82
C PHE A 39 -1.11 0.68 12.70
N ARG A 40 -2.34 0.18 12.72
CA ARG A 40 -2.71 -1.03 13.45
C ARG A 40 -2.65 -2.24 12.53
N VAL A 41 -2.01 -3.30 12.98
CA VAL A 41 -2.05 -4.63 12.35
C VAL A 41 -2.91 -5.52 13.23
N ILE A 42 -4.06 -5.94 12.71
CA ILE A 42 -4.97 -6.86 13.41
C ILE A 42 -4.62 -8.26 12.95
N ARG A 43 -3.95 -9.04 13.82
CA ARG A 43 -3.72 -10.46 13.58
C ARG A 43 -4.98 -11.24 13.92
N THR A 44 -5.32 -12.21 13.08
CA THR A 44 -6.51 -13.03 13.26
C THR A 44 -6.09 -14.43 13.67
N SER A 45 -6.54 -14.90 14.84
CA SER A 45 -6.29 -16.28 15.31
C SER A 45 -7.08 -17.33 14.53
N GLU A 46 -8.05 -16.91 13.71
CA GLU A 46 -8.80 -17.79 12.83
C GLU A 46 -7.97 -18.14 11.61
N ARG A 47 -7.69 -19.44 11.41
CA ARG A 47 -6.88 -19.99 10.30
C ARG A 47 -7.33 -19.57 8.90
N MET A 48 -8.48 -18.92 8.74
CA MET A 48 -9.04 -18.51 7.45
C MET A 48 -9.17 -16.98 7.26
N ALA A 49 -8.90 -16.19 8.30
CA ALA A 49 -8.93 -14.73 8.16
C ALA A 49 -7.53 -14.21 7.81
N GLN A 50 -7.46 -13.22 6.91
CA GLN A 50 -6.20 -12.54 6.57
C GLN A 50 -5.93 -11.44 7.61
N PRO A 51 -4.66 -11.22 7.98
CA PRO A 51 -4.28 -10.06 8.79
C PRO A 51 -4.72 -8.76 8.09
N ARG A 52 -5.20 -7.80 8.89
CA ARG A 52 -5.72 -6.52 8.39
C ARG A 52 -4.84 -5.36 8.86
N VAL A 53 -4.74 -4.32 8.03
CA VAL A 53 -4.01 -3.08 8.35
C VAL A 53 -4.98 -1.91 8.38
N GLU A 54 -4.88 -1.08 9.42
CA GLU A 54 -5.69 0.13 9.59
C GLU A 54 -4.83 1.36 9.95
N PRO A 55 -4.95 2.50 9.26
CA PRO A 55 -5.78 2.67 8.06
C PRO A 55 -5.19 1.89 6.89
N ARG A 56 -6.06 1.31 6.05
CA ARG A 56 -5.67 0.53 4.87
C ARG A 56 -4.75 1.33 3.94
N THR A 57 -4.91 2.65 3.92
CA THR A 57 -4.11 3.56 3.11
C THR A 57 -2.61 3.31 3.23
N VAL A 58 -2.10 2.92 4.41
CA VAL A 58 -0.67 2.60 4.64
C VAL A 58 -0.13 1.56 3.65
N ILE A 59 -0.96 0.57 3.27
CA ILE A 59 -0.62 -0.49 2.32
C ILE A 59 -1.15 -0.25 0.91
N ASP A 60 -1.96 0.79 0.70
CA ASP A 60 -2.52 1.12 -0.62
C ASP A 60 -1.57 1.98 -1.47
N SER A 61 -0.26 2.03 -1.17
CA SER A 61 0.69 2.99 -1.76
C SER A 61 0.35 4.46 -1.45
N ARG A 62 1.33 5.36 -1.58
CA ARG A 62 1.08 6.79 -1.52
C ARG A 62 0.50 7.37 -2.82
N LEU A 63 0.67 6.65 -3.93
CA LEU A 63 0.16 7.06 -5.25
C LEU A 63 -1.37 6.93 -5.37
N THR A 64 -2.04 6.25 -4.44
CA THR A 64 -3.51 6.19 -4.44
C THR A 64 -4.20 7.51 -4.15
N SER A 65 -3.48 8.51 -3.65
CA SER A 65 -3.95 9.90 -3.63
C SER A 65 -4.30 10.45 -5.02
N LEU A 66 -3.78 9.85 -6.09
CA LEU A 66 -4.06 10.21 -7.47
C LEU A 66 -5.31 9.52 -8.05
N ALA A 67 -5.92 8.56 -7.34
CA ALA A 67 -7.09 7.84 -7.83
C ALA A 67 -8.37 8.63 -7.52
N GLU A 68 -9.06 9.14 -8.56
CA GLU A 68 -10.27 9.99 -8.42
C GLU A 68 -11.45 9.26 -7.78
N ASN A 69 -11.48 7.93 -7.82
CA ASN A 69 -12.50 7.12 -7.18
C ASN A 69 -11.81 5.93 -6.52
N PHE A 70 -11.49 6.06 -5.23
CA PHE A 70 -10.84 5.01 -4.46
C PHE A 70 -11.82 3.82 -4.25
N GLN A 71 -11.93 2.98 -5.26
CA GLN A 71 -12.65 1.71 -5.26
C GLN A 71 -11.60 0.65 -5.61
N ALA A 72 -10.94 0.11 -4.59
CA ALA A 72 -9.94 -0.94 -4.79
C ALA A 72 -10.62 -2.18 -5.37
N SER A 73 -10.45 -2.44 -6.67
CA SER A 73 -10.95 -3.66 -7.33
C SER A 73 -10.02 -4.86 -7.12
N GLY A 74 -8.84 -4.63 -6.55
CA GLY A 74 -7.84 -5.67 -6.31
C GLY A 74 -8.23 -6.61 -5.18
N ARG A 75 -8.16 -7.92 -5.46
CA ARG A 75 -8.19 -8.96 -4.44
C ARG A 75 -6.79 -9.11 -3.83
N SER A 76 -6.68 -9.04 -2.50
CA SER A 76 -5.53 -9.64 -1.81
C SER A 76 -5.54 -11.13 -2.17
N LYS A 77 -4.53 -11.61 -2.89
CA LYS A 77 -4.40 -13.05 -3.10
C LYS A 77 -4.14 -13.67 -1.73
N PRO A 78 -4.93 -14.68 -1.29
CA PRO A 78 -4.64 -15.39 -0.06
C PRO A 78 -3.31 -16.12 -0.22
N VAL A 79 -2.25 -15.51 0.31
CA VAL A 79 -1.03 -16.23 0.65
C VAL A 79 -1.31 -16.95 1.96
N ALA A 80 -0.79 -18.16 2.13
CA ALA A 80 -0.98 -18.97 3.33
C ALA A 80 -0.84 -18.09 4.60
N PRO A 81 -1.76 -18.19 5.56
CA PRO A 81 -1.81 -17.31 6.70
C PRO A 81 -0.52 -17.41 7.49
N ASN A 82 0.27 -16.34 7.42
CA ASN A 82 1.40 -16.11 8.30
C ASN A 82 1.08 -14.79 9.01
N GLU A 83 0.89 -14.86 10.33
CA GLU A 83 0.51 -13.71 11.16
C GLU A 83 1.52 -12.54 11.12
N ASN A 84 2.71 -12.84 10.59
CA ASN A 84 3.84 -11.93 10.47
C ASN A 84 4.12 -11.50 9.03
N LEU A 85 3.33 -11.96 8.05
CA LEU A 85 3.52 -11.65 6.64
C LEU A 85 2.17 -11.38 5.96
N LEU A 86 1.98 -10.13 5.52
CA LEU A 86 0.86 -9.73 4.69
C LEU A 86 1.36 -9.40 3.30
N ASN A 87 0.87 -10.13 2.30
CA ASN A 87 1.10 -9.84 0.89
C ASN A 87 -0.18 -9.30 0.27
N TYR A 88 -0.05 -8.30 -0.59
CA TYR A 88 -1.20 -7.72 -1.27
C TYR A 88 -0.89 -7.26 -2.68
N LYS A 89 -1.94 -7.23 -3.50
CA LYS A 89 -1.92 -6.69 -4.86
C LYS A 89 -3.22 -5.96 -5.13
N TRP A 90 -3.11 -4.73 -5.62
CA TRP A 90 -4.23 -3.85 -5.89
C TRP A 90 -4.07 -3.18 -7.26
N SER A 91 -5.19 -2.79 -7.86
CA SER A 91 -5.23 -1.99 -9.08
C SER A 91 -6.30 -0.91 -8.94
N PHE A 92 -5.98 0.29 -9.44
CA PHE A 92 -6.86 1.46 -9.38
C PHE A 92 -6.83 2.20 -10.71
N GLU A 93 -7.96 2.72 -11.14
CA GLU A 93 -7.98 3.70 -12.24
C GLU A 93 -7.40 5.03 -11.73
N ALA A 94 -6.46 5.59 -12.49
CA ALA A 94 -5.81 6.84 -12.20
C ALA A 94 -5.93 7.78 -13.41
N PRO A 95 -6.58 8.94 -13.29
CA PRO A 95 -6.58 9.94 -14.34
C PRO A 95 -5.23 10.67 -14.37
N LEU A 96 -4.57 10.68 -15.53
CA LEU A 96 -3.22 11.24 -15.72
C LEU A 96 -3.14 12.78 -15.64
N GLY A 97 -4.22 13.47 -15.29
CA GLY A 97 -4.34 14.94 -15.35
C GLY A 97 -3.25 15.70 -14.58
N PHE A 98 -2.61 15.06 -13.59
CA PHE A 98 -1.50 15.64 -12.81
C PHE A 98 -0.10 15.28 -13.32
N VAL A 99 0.09 14.13 -13.98
CA VAL A 99 1.38 13.69 -14.54
C VAL A 99 1.67 14.42 -15.86
N ALA A 100 0.63 14.70 -16.65
CA ALA A 100 0.75 15.36 -17.95
C ALA A 100 1.22 16.84 -17.88
N LYS A 101 1.06 17.52 -16.75
CA LYS A 101 1.42 18.95 -16.62
C LYS A 101 2.92 19.24 -16.53
N GLN A 102 3.77 18.23 -16.29
CA GLN A 102 5.23 18.40 -16.28
C GLN A 102 5.86 18.36 -17.68
N ASN A 103 5.20 17.73 -18.67
CA ASN A 103 5.64 17.73 -20.07
C ASN A 103 4.87 18.81 -20.85
N ARG A 104 5.23 20.06 -20.60
CA ARG A 104 4.51 21.24 -21.12
C ARG A 104 4.77 21.58 -22.59
N ASP A 105 5.42 20.70 -23.35
CA ASP A 105 5.83 20.96 -24.74
C ASP A 105 5.02 20.22 -25.81
N THR A 106 4.00 19.43 -25.45
CA THR A 106 3.12 18.81 -26.44
C THR A 106 1.67 19.22 -26.23
N THR A 107 1.26 20.18 -27.03
CA THR A 107 -0.12 20.55 -27.31
C THR A 107 -1.00 19.32 -27.61
N SER A 108 -2.16 19.28 -26.94
CA SER A 108 -3.34 18.48 -27.30
C SER A 108 -3.15 16.96 -27.35
N GLN A 109 -3.24 16.27 -26.21
CA GLN A 109 -3.47 14.83 -26.21
C GLN A 109 -4.52 14.45 -25.16
N THR A 110 -5.46 13.63 -25.60
CA THR A 110 -6.52 12.98 -24.83
C THR A 110 -6.07 12.61 -23.42
N VAL A 111 -6.94 12.78 -22.43
CA VAL A 111 -6.75 12.21 -21.09
C VAL A 111 -6.79 10.69 -21.26
N ASN A 112 -5.65 10.09 -21.57
CA ASN A 112 -5.52 8.66 -21.71
C ASN A 112 -5.71 8.06 -20.32
N LYS A 113 -6.68 7.16 -20.19
CA LYS A 113 -6.90 6.43 -18.95
C LYS A 113 -5.63 5.68 -18.57
N SER A 114 -5.33 5.63 -17.27
CA SER A 114 -4.19 4.90 -16.74
C SER A 114 -4.60 4.07 -15.54
N THR A 115 -3.80 3.06 -15.27
CA THR A 115 -4.03 2.13 -14.16
C THR A 115 -2.81 2.16 -13.26
N LEU A 116 -3.04 2.41 -11.98
CA LEU A 116 -2.06 2.26 -10.91
C LEU A 116 -2.14 0.82 -10.39
N PHE A 117 -1.07 0.06 -10.53
CA PHE A 117 -0.90 -1.24 -9.91
C PHE A 117 -0.01 -1.11 -8.68
N VAL A 118 -0.45 -1.67 -7.56
CA VAL A 118 0.29 -1.69 -6.29
C VAL A 118 0.51 -3.13 -5.89
N GLU A 119 1.75 -3.49 -5.62
CA GLU A 119 2.08 -4.74 -4.95
C GLU A 119 2.95 -4.46 -3.74
N GLY A 120 2.72 -5.19 -2.67
CA GLY A 120 3.50 -4.97 -1.47
C GLY A 120 3.44 -6.10 -0.48
N VAL A 121 4.35 -5.97 0.48
CA VAL A 121 4.64 -6.96 1.51
C VAL A 121 4.87 -6.21 2.81
N LEU A 122 4.11 -6.55 3.84
CA LEU A 122 4.38 -6.18 5.22
C LEU A 122 4.90 -7.41 5.95
N LYS A 123 6.12 -7.34 6.46
CA LYS A 123 6.75 -8.38 7.28
C LYS A 123 7.01 -7.82 8.67
N ILE A 124 6.69 -8.60 9.71
CA ILE A 124 7.01 -8.28 11.11
C ILE A 124 7.86 -9.44 11.64
N ASP A 125 9.01 -9.15 12.23
CA ASP A 125 9.88 -10.19 12.78
C ASP A 125 9.56 -10.53 14.24
N SER A 126 10.34 -11.42 14.84
CA SER A 126 10.19 -11.83 16.23
C SER A 126 10.57 -10.75 17.24
N GLN A 127 11.31 -9.71 16.82
CA GLN A 127 11.68 -8.54 17.62
C GLN A 127 10.66 -7.40 17.45
N LEU A 128 9.55 -7.65 16.75
CA LEU A 128 8.52 -6.67 16.42
C LEU A 128 9.02 -5.51 15.52
N GLN A 129 10.15 -5.69 14.85
CA GLN A 129 10.54 -4.78 13.77
C GLN A 129 9.73 -5.13 12.53
N PHE A 130 9.36 -4.12 11.74
CA PHE A 130 8.65 -4.35 10.49
C PHE A 130 9.39 -3.76 9.28
N GLU A 131 9.19 -4.44 8.15
CA GLU A 131 9.49 -3.94 6.82
C GLU A 131 8.19 -3.90 6.01
N LEU A 132 7.87 -2.74 5.47
CA LEU A 132 6.77 -2.52 4.54
C LEU A 132 7.37 -2.13 3.18
N ARG A 133 7.25 -3.04 2.21
CA ARG A 133 7.71 -2.84 0.83
C ARG A 133 6.51 -2.60 -0.06
N ASN A 134 6.56 -1.52 -0.84
CA ASN A 134 5.54 -1.16 -1.82
C ASN A 134 6.20 -0.90 -3.17
N LEU A 135 5.72 -1.59 -4.21
CA LEU A 135 6.01 -1.26 -5.59
C LEU A 135 4.72 -0.80 -6.26
N SER A 136 4.74 0.43 -6.73
CA SER A 136 3.61 1.06 -7.41
C SER A 136 4.01 1.35 -8.85
N THR A 137 3.21 0.90 -9.81
CA THR A 137 3.48 1.11 -11.24
C THR A 137 2.27 1.76 -11.90
N LEU A 138 2.50 2.88 -12.56
CA LEU A 138 1.49 3.62 -13.31
C LEU A 138 1.65 3.28 -14.79
N ARG A 139 0.60 2.74 -15.39
CA ARG A 139 0.62 2.30 -16.80
C ARG A 139 -0.51 2.90 -17.61
N GLN A 140 -0.26 3.18 -18.87
CA GLN A 140 -1.30 3.61 -19.81
C GLN A 140 -2.21 2.43 -20.17
N GLU A 141 -3.53 2.61 -20.18
CA GLU A 141 -4.48 1.50 -20.39
C GLU A 141 -4.42 0.94 -21.82
N GLN A 142 -4.28 1.81 -22.83
CA GLN A 142 -4.32 1.42 -24.25
C GLN A 142 -3.06 0.71 -24.74
N SER A 143 -1.89 1.08 -24.23
CA SER A 143 -0.59 0.52 -24.66
C SER A 143 0.08 -0.36 -23.60
N SER A 144 -0.41 -0.34 -22.35
CA SER A 144 0.25 -0.97 -21.18
C SER A 144 1.66 -0.44 -20.89
N ASP A 145 2.07 0.67 -21.52
CA ASP A 145 3.38 1.29 -21.32
C ASP A 145 3.54 1.80 -19.89
N LEU A 146 4.72 1.60 -19.33
CA LEU A 146 5.08 2.11 -18.01
C LEU A 146 5.31 3.62 -18.08
N ILE A 147 4.45 4.38 -17.42
CA ILE A 147 4.57 5.84 -17.30
C ILE A 147 5.55 6.18 -16.17
N ASN A 148 5.39 5.53 -15.01
CA ASN A 148 6.25 5.76 -13.86
C ASN A 148 6.16 4.58 -12.88
N SER A 149 7.17 4.42 -12.03
CA SER A 149 7.11 3.54 -10.88
C SER A 149 7.69 4.19 -9.64
N LEU A 150 7.14 3.79 -8.49
CA LEU A 150 7.59 4.17 -7.15
C LEU A 150 7.86 2.90 -6.35
N ASN A 151 9.12 2.70 -5.96
CA ASN A 151 9.54 1.64 -5.06
C ASN A 151 9.81 2.24 -3.67
N GLU A 152 9.19 1.67 -2.65
CA GLU A 152 9.21 2.18 -1.29
C GLU A 152 9.57 1.09 -0.29
N LEU A 153 10.40 1.46 0.67
CA LEU A 153 10.69 0.66 1.85
C LEU A 153 10.47 1.53 3.08
N ALA A 154 9.44 1.20 3.85
CA ALA A 154 9.23 1.78 5.17
C ALA A 154 9.64 0.76 6.25
N THR A 155 10.35 1.21 7.28
CA THR A 155 10.74 0.38 8.41
C THR A 155 10.37 1.03 9.73
N GLY A 156 10.23 0.22 10.77
CA GLY A 156 9.93 0.72 12.10
C GLY A 156 9.70 -0.40 13.10
N MET A 157 9.02 -0.05 14.20
CA MET A 157 8.73 -0.99 15.27
C MET A 157 7.24 -1.07 15.57
N CYS A 158 6.81 -2.25 15.98
CA CYS A 158 5.48 -2.53 16.47
C CYS A 158 5.49 -2.77 17.98
N VAL A 159 4.40 -2.41 18.64
CA VAL A 159 4.14 -2.74 20.04
C VAL A 159 2.80 -3.45 20.15
N PRO A 160 2.66 -4.43 21.07
CA PRO A 160 1.36 -5.01 21.38
C PRO A 160 0.38 -3.91 21.79
N GLN A 161 -0.82 -3.95 21.22
CA GLN A 161 -1.90 -3.08 21.67
C GLN A 161 -2.46 -3.66 22.97
N SER A 162 -2.26 -2.92 24.07
CA SER A 162 -2.81 -3.21 25.41
C SER A 162 -4.30 -2.95 25.50
#